data_AF-A0A257LPV3-F1
#
_entry.id   AF-A0A257LPV3-F1
#
_cell.length_a   1.000
_cell.length_b   1.000
_cell.length_c   1.000
_cell.angle_alpha   90.00
_cell.angle_beta   90.00
_cell.angle_gamma   90.00
#
_symmetry.space_group_name_H-M   'P 1'
#
loop_
_entity.id
_entity.type
_entity.pdbx_description
1 polymer ?
#
loop_
_entity_poly.entity_id
_entity_poly.type
_entity_poly.pdbx_seq_one_letter_code
_entity_poly.pdbx_strand_id
1 'polypeptide(L)'
;PPAPSLTPDSQPIPIKSPALAPLGAIPDWQQLDVFQNTITREQFESLLANIFTTGEAWRNLISISETEAIITTDPSKPDSEFRLEFATIGKQITPPRHWRTASELPAAPADKPLSGLKIAIDPGHIGGEWAKMEERWFSVDGGTPVCEGDLTLKVARLLKPKLEALGANVSMVRNAPEP
;
A
#
# COMPACT_ATOMS: atom_id res chain seq x y z
N PRO A 1 -22.74 -51.20 -31.60
CA PRO A 1 -21.49 -50.88 -30.86
C PRO A 1 -21.70 -49.68 -29.90
N PRO A 2 -21.39 -49.79 -28.60
CA PRO A 2 -21.39 -48.62 -27.73
C PRO A 2 -20.16 -47.75 -28.01
N ALA A 3 -20.32 -46.44 -27.87
CA ALA A 3 -19.25 -45.45 -28.05
C ALA A 3 -18.24 -45.50 -26.88
N PRO A 4 -16.94 -45.20 -27.12
CA PRO A 4 -15.94 -45.23 -26.06
C PRO A 4 -16.10 -44.04 -25.11
N SER A 5 -16.10 -44.32 -23.81
CA SER A 5 -16.05 -43.32 -22.75
C SER A 5 -14.63 -42.73 -22.66
N LEU A 6 -14.49 -41.44 -22.93
CA LEU A 6 -13.27 -40.68 -22.67
C LEU A 6 -13.35 -40.15 -21.23
N THR A 7 -12.65 -40.79 -20.30
CA THR A 7 -12.29 -40.15 -19.03
C THR A 7 -11.07 -39.25 -19.27
N PRO A 8 -11.11 -37.96 -18.92
CA PRO A 8 -9.92 -37.12 -19.02
C PRO A 8 -8.96 -37.47 -17.88
N ASP A 9 -7.75 -37.91 -18.25
CA ASP A 9 -6.59 -37.99 -17.34
C ASP A 9 -6.34 -36.60 -16.73
N SER A 10 -6.62 -36.47 -15.44
CA SER A 10 -6.29 -35.27 -14.68
C SER A 10 -4.84 -35.39 -14.20
N GLN A 11 -3.91 -34.90 -14.99
CA GLN A 11 -2.53 -34.67 -14.53
C GLN A 11 -2.56 -33.56 -13.45
N PRO A 12 -1.85 -33.73 -12.31
CA PRO A 12 -1.82 -32.72 -11.26
C PRO A 12 -1.16 -31.43 -11.79
N ILE A 13 -1.85 -30.31 -11.62
CA ILE A 13 -1.32 -28.98 -11.95
C ILE A 13 -0.09 -28.74 -11.05
N PRO A 14 1.07 -28.35 -11.61
CA PRO A 14 2.24 -28.03 -10.80
C PRO A 14 1.92 -26.91 -9.81
N ILE A 15 2.12 -27.18 -8.52
CA ILE A 15 1.98 -26.20 -7.44
C ILE A 15 2.94 -25.05 -7.76
N LYS A 16 2.38 -23.92 -8.18
CA LYS A 16 3.14 -22.73 -8.56
C LYS A 16 3.74 -22.16 -7.26
N SER A 17 5.07 -22.07 -7.19
CA SER A 17 5.76 -21.40 -6.09
C SER A 17 5.13 -20.03 -5.80
N PRO A 18 5.08 -19.58 -4.54
CA PRO A 18 4.51 -18.27 -4.21
C PRO A 18 5.19 -17.19 -5.06
N ALA A 19 4.39 -16.32 -5.67
CA ALA A 19 4.85 -15.25 -6.54
C ALA A 19 5.52 -14.15 -5.71
N LEU A 20 6.72 -14.42 -5.20
CA LEU A 20 7.54 -13.46 -4.47
C LEU A 20 8.30 -12.59 -5.47
N ALA A 21 8.47 -11.32 -5.13
CA ALA A 21 9.43 -10.46 -5.80
C ALA A 21 10.86 -11.04 -5.65
N PRO A 22 11.81 -10.72 -6.54
CA PRO A 22 13.18 -11.28 -6.49
C PRO A 22 13.92 -11.13 -5.15
N LEU A 23 13.56 -10.14 -4.34
CA LEU A 23 14.08 -9.89 -2.99
C LEU A 23 12.99 -9.96 -1.90
N GLY A 24 11.82 -10.51 -2.24
CA GLY A 24 10.68 -10.60 -1.33
C GLY A 24 10.87 -11.71 -0.30
N ALA A 25 10.66 -11.38 0.97
CA ALA A 25 10.51 -12.38 2.02
C ALA A 25 9.11 -12.98 1.99
N ILE A 26 8.97 -14.22 2.46
CA ILE A 26 7.65 -14.81 2.73
C ILE A 26 6.97 -13.94 3.80
N PRO A 27 5.74 -13.46 3.57
CA PRO A 27 5.02 -12.66 4.55
C PRO A 27 4.75 -13.45 5.83
N ASP A 28 5.00 -12.82 6.97
CA ASP A 28 4.59 -13.33 8.28
C ASP A 28 3.23 -12.74 8.65
N TRP A 29 2.18 -13.55 8.47
CA TRP A 29 0.79 -13.15 8.69
C TRP A 29 0.44 -12.93 10.17
N GLN A 30 1.23 -13.47 11.11
CA GLN A 30 0.99 -13.26 12.55
C GLN A 30 1.17 -11.80 12.98
N GLN A 31 1.93 -11.01 12.21
CA GLN A 31 2.07 -9.58 12.48
C GLN A 31 0.73 -8.82 12.41
N LEU A 32 -0.28 -9.39 11.74
CA LEU A 32 -1.62 -8.81 11.66
C LEU A 32 -2.46 -9.07 12.92
N ASP A 33 -2.01 -9.90 13.87
CA ASP A 33 -2.75 -10.19 15.10
C ASP A 33 -2.96 -8.95 15.98
N VAL A 34 -2.17 -7.90 15.79
CA VAL A 34 -2.39 -6.61 16.46
C VAL A 34 -3.70 -5.92 16.03
N PHE A 35 -4.33 -6.39 14.96
CA PHE A 35 -5.59 -5.87 14.43
C PHE A 35 -6.83 -6.70 14.81
N GLN A 36 -6.66 -7.79 15.58
CA GLN A 36 -7.80 -8.56 16.08
C GLN A 36 -8.75 -7.67 16.88
N ASN A 37 -10.06 -7.84 16.68
CA ASN A 37 -11.09 -7.09 17.40
C ASN A 37 -10.98 -5.56 17.24
N THR A 38 -10.38 -5.05 16.16
CA THR A 38 -10.27 -3.60 15.90
C THR A 38 -11.35 -3.05 14.97
N ILE A 39 -12.03 -3.93 14.21
CA ILE A 39 -13.02 -3.58 13.20
C ILE A 39 -14.28 -4.43 13.36
N THR A 40 -15.48 -3.88 13.11
CA THR A 40 -16.71 -4.67 13.07
C THR A 40 -16.88 -5.36 11.71
N ARG A 41 -17.73 -6.40 11.65
CA ARG A 41 -18.08 -7.08 10.41
C ARG A 41 -18.54 -6.11 9.32
N GLU A 42 -19.48 -5.23 9.66
CA GLU A 42 -20.09 -4.28 8.71
C GLU A 42 -19.06 -3.29 8.17
N GLN A 43 -18.15 -2.82 9.04
CA GLN A 43 -17.07 -1.93 8.63
C GLN A 43 -16.10 -2.65 7.70
N PHE A 44 -15.72 -3.89 8.02
CA PHE A 44 -14.82 -4.69 7.20
C PHE A 44 -15.41 -4.94 5.80
N GLU A 45 -16.66 -5.37 5.73
CA GLU A 45 -17.37 -5.62 4.46
C GLU A 45 -17.53 -4.33 3.64
N SER A 46 -17.90 -3.21 4.28
CA SER A 46 -18.01 -1.91 3.60
C SER A 46 -16.68 -1.41 3.05
N LEU A 47 -15.58 -1.57 3.79
CA LEU A 47 -14.25 -1.18 3.32
C LEU A 47 -13.83 -2.02 2.12
N LEU A 48 -14.04 -3.33 2.17
CA LEU A 48 -13.73 -4.21 1.04
C LEU A 48 -14.56 -3.83 -0.19
N ALA A 49 -15.88 -3.76 -0.06
CA ALA A 49 -16.78 -3.58 -1.20
C ALA A 49 -16.71 -2.18 -1.84
N ASN A 50 -16.44 -1.13 -1.03
CA ASN A 50 -16.58 0.25 -1.49
C ASN A 50 -15.26 1.01 -1.61
N ILE A 51 -14.19 0.56 -0.95
CA ILE A 51 -12.92 1.32 -0.87
C ILE A 51 -11.75 0.54 -1.48
N PHE A 52 -11.56 -0.71 -1.09
CA PHE A 52 -10.34 -1.46 -1.44
C PHE A 52 -10.46 -2.33 -2.69
N THR A 53 -11.68 -2.65 -3.11
CA THR A 53 -11.88 -3.54 -4.24
C THR A 53 -12.86 -2.95 -5.24
N THR A 54 -12.74 -3.41 -6.48
CA THR A 54 -13.72 -3.17 -7.53
C THR A 54 -14.36 -4.51 -7.90
N GLY A 55 -15.62 -4.70 -7.56
CA GLY A 55 -16.35 -5.95 -7.78
C GLY A 55 -16.04 -7.04 -6.74
N GLU A 56 -16.49 -8.27 -7.01
CA GLU A 56 -16.58 -9.34 -6.00
C GLU A 56 -15.42 -10.35 -6.00
N ALA A 57 -14.35 -10.09 -6.77
CA ALA A 57 -13.25 -11.05 -6.93
C ALA A 57 -12.53 -11.40 -5.60
N TRP A 58 -12.61 -10.53 -4.61
CA TRP A 58 -12.05 -10.73 -3.28
C TRP A 58 -12.71 -11.90 -2.52
N ARG A 59 -13.96 -12.25 -2.85
CA ARG A 59 -14.69 -13.37 -2.23
C ARG A 59 -14.05 -14.75 -2.50
N ASN A 60 -13.19 -14.84 -3.52
CA ASN A 60 -12.44 -16.06 -3.80
C ASN A 60 -11.34 -16.34 -2.76
N LEU A 61 -10.92 -15.33 -2.02
CA LEU A 61 -9.82 -15.41 -1.06
C LEU A 61 -10.26 -15.05 0.37
N ILE A 62 -11.41 -14.41 0.53
CA ILE A 62 -11.90 -13.96 1.84
C ILE A 62 -13.32 -14.46 2.03
N SER A 63 -13.49 -15.30 3.05
CA SER A 63 -14.80 -15.70 3.56
C SER A 63 -15.14 -14.87 4.79
N ILE A 64 -16.36 -14.33 4.86
CA ILE A 64 -16.82 -13.49 5.97
C ILE A 64 -17.94 -14.24 6.69
N SER A 65 -17.77 -14.44 8.00
CA SER A 65 -18.78 -14.95 8.91
C SER A 65 -19.35 -13.83 9.79
N GLU A 66 -20.16 -14.17 10.79
CA GLU A 66 -20.66 -13.20 11.78
C GLU A 66 -19.56 -12.65 12.69
N THR A 67 -18.57 -13.48 13.02
CA THR A 67 -17.57 -13.17 14.06
C THR A 67 -16.16 -12.96 13.52
N GLU A 68 -15.88 -13.40 12.29
CA GLU A 68 -14.53 -13.35 11.72
C GLU A 68 -14.52 -13.30 10.19
N ALA A 69 -13.44 -12.78 9.64
CA ALA A 69 -13.04 -13.00 8.26
C ALA A 69 -11.91 -14.05 8.20
N ILE A 70 -12.05 -15.03 7.31
CA ILE A 70 -11.03 -16.02 6.99
C ILE A 70 -10.41 -15.63 5.65
N ILE A 71 -9.10 -15.36 5.65
CA ILE A 71 -8.33 -14.92 4.49
C ILE A 71 -7.38 -16.04 4.06
N THR A 72 -7.53 -16.56 2.85
CA THR A 72 -6.58 -17.51 2.25
C THR A 72 -5.25 -16.81 1.98
N THR A 73 -4.18 -17.25 2.64
CA THR A 73 -2.85 -16.64 2.54
C THR A 73 -1.97 -17.28 1.46
N ASP A 74 -2.25 -18.54 1.13
CA ASP A 74 -1.58 -19.28 0.07
C ASP A 74 -2.58 -20.24 -0.59
N PRO A 75 -3.20 -19.86 -1.71
CA PRO A 75 -4.20 -20.68 -2.39
C PRO A 75 -3.67 -22.03 -2.90
N SER A 76 -2.34 -22.20 -2.93
CA SER A 76 -1.69 -23.46 -3.36
C SER A 76 -1.59 -24.49 -2.23
N LYS A 77 -1.81 -24.08 -0.98
CA LYS A 77 -1.74 -24.94 0.20
C LYS A 77 -3.11 -25.06 0.85
N PRO A 78 -3.61 -26.28 1.07
CA PRO A 78 -4.78 -26.46 1.92
C PRO A 78 -4.49 -25.91 3.32
N ASP A 79 -5.51 -25.35 3.96
CA ASP A 79 -5.48 -24.82 5.33
C ASP A 79 -4.53 -23.63 5.59
N SER A 80 -4.04 -22.98 4.52
CA SER A 80 -3.22 -21.76 4.67
C SER A 80 -4.11 -20.53 4.77
N GLU A 81 -4.49 -20.20 6.01
CA GLU A 81 -5.47 -19.15 6.31
C GLU A 81 -4.99 -18.24 7.44
N PHE A 82 -5.39 -16.97 7.36
CA PHE A 82 -5.34 -16.01 8.45
C PHE A 82 -6.77 -15.68 8.89
N ARG A 83 -7.01 -15.67 10.20
CA ARG A 83 -8.32 -15.35 10.78
C ARG A 83 -8.28 -13.97 11.42
N LEU A 84 -9.19 -13.11 11.01
CA LEU A 84 -9.40 -11.80 11.61
C LEU A 84 -10.73 -11.80 12.36
N GLU A 85 -10.66 -11.81 13.69
CA GLU A 85 -11.80 -11.66 14.58
C GLU A 85 -12.37 -10.24 14.52
N PHE A 86 -13.68 -10.15 14.36
CA PHE A 86 -14.41 -8.90 14.39
C PHE A 86 -14.72 -8.47 15.82
N ALA A 87 -14.62 -7.17 16.05
CA ALA A 87 -15.07 -6.59 17.29
C ALA A 87 -16.60 -6.58 17.36
N THR A 88 -17.14 -6.79 18.56
CA THR A 88 -18.52 -6.42 18.85
C THR A 88 -18.67 -4.90 18.79
N ILE A 89 -19.82 -4.42 18.30
CA ILE A 89 -20.16 -3.00 18.28
C ILE A 89 -19.96 -2.40 19.69
N GLY A 90 -19.19 -1.31 19.77
CA GLY A 90 -18.86 -0.62 21.03
C GLY A 90 -17.74 -1.26 21.86
N LYS A 91 -17.15 -2.38 21.41
CA LYS A 91 -16.01 -3.07 22.06
C LYS A 91 -14.77 -3.15 21.17
N GLN A 92 -14.66 -2.26 20.18
CA GLN A 92 -13.49 -2.18 19.31
C GLN A 92 -12.24 -1.82 20.09
N ILE A 93 -11.18 -2.61 19.91
CA ILE A 93 -9.85 -2.30 20.41
C ILE A 93 -9.25 -1.22 19.51
N THR A 94 -8.53 -0.27 20.09
CA THR A 94 -7.80 0.73 19.30
C THR A 94 -6.57 0.06 18.69
N PRO A 95 -6.43 0.05 17.34
CA PRO A 95 -5.25 -0.53 16.71
C PRO A 95 -3.99 0.23 17.11
N PRO A 96 -2.82 -0.41 17.13
CA PRO A 96 -1.57 0.28 17.36
C PRO A 96 -1.38 1.37 16.31
N ARG A 97 -1.00 2.56 16.77
CA ARG A 97 -0.83 3.73 15.92
C ARG A 97 0.59 4.28 16.09
N HIS A 98 1.31 4.37 14.98
CA HIS A 98 2.66 4.92 14.93
C HIS A 98 2.71 6.38 14.45
N TRP A 99 1.55 7.06 14.46
CA TRP A 99 1.39 8.45 14.04
C TRP A 99 0.57 9.23 15.07
N ARG A 100 0.66 10.56 15.02
CA ARG A 100 -0.07 11.50 15.89
C ARG A 100 -0.93 12.43 15.05
N THR A 101 -2.11 12.78 15.52
CA THR A 101 -2.94 13.83 14.92
C THR A 101 -2.28 15.19 15.15
N ALA A 102 -2.72 16.21 14.41
CA ALA A 102 -2.26 17.58 14.65
C ALA A 102 -2.56 18.06 16.09
N SER A 103 -3.68 17.65 16.68
CA SER A 103 -4.07 18.04 18.05
C SER A 103 -3.27 17.36 19.16
N GLU A 104 -2.60 16.24 18.86
CA GLU A 104 -1.73 15.51 19.79
C GLU A 104 -0.29 16.02 19.80
N LEU A 105 0.03 16.97 18.92
CA LEU A 105 1.34 17.58 18.84
C LEU A 105 1.42 18.78 19.78
N PRO A 106 2.59 19.03 20.41
CA PRO A 106 2.79 20.25 21.18
C PRO A 106 2.55 21.50 20.33
N ALA A 107 2.07 22.57 20.96
CA ALA A 107 1.91 23.85 20.28
C ALA A 107 3.27 24.35 19.74
N ALA A 108 3.29 24.74 18.47
CA ALA A 108 4.48 25.30 17.83
C ALA A 108 4.60 26.81 18.14
N PRO A 109 5.83 27.36 18.23
CA PRO A 109 6.04 28.80 18.31
C PRO A 109 5.45 29.53 17.09
N ALA A 110 4.94 30.75 17.29
CA ALA A 110 4.30 31.52 16.23
C ALA A 110 5.26 31.86 15.06
N ASP A 111 6.54 32.05 15.35
CA ASP A 111 7.60 32.30 14.36
C ASP A 111 8.11 31.02 13.68
N LYS A 112 7.85 29.84 14.26
CA LYS A 112 8.27 28.53 13.75
C LYS A 112 7.11 27.53 13.80
N PRO A 113 6.07 27.72 12.97
CA PRO A 113 4.83 26.95 13.06
C PRO A 113 5.00 25.46 12.76
N LEU A 114 6.13 25.03 12.15
CA LEU A 114 6.42 23.63 11.86
C LEU A 114 7.45 23.03 12.83
N SER A 115 7.78 23.71 13.92
CA SER A 115 8.75 23.23 14.91
C SER A 115 8.34 21.87 15.46
N GLY A 116 9.30 20.92 15.48
CA GLY A 116 9.08 19.56 15.97
C GLY A 116 8.47 18.59 14.94
N LEU A 117 8.06 19.08 13.76
CA LEU A 117 7.60 18.22 12.67
C LEU A 117 8.80 17.64 11.90
N LYS A 118 8.64 16.38 11.49
CA LYS A 118 9.51 15.72 10.51
C LYS A 118 8.73 15.58 9.21
N ILE A 119 9.24 16.14 8.13
CA ILE A 119 8.61 16.12 6.81
C ILE A 119 9.54 15.41 5.84
N ALA A 120 9.10 14.28 5.28
CA ALA A 120 9.75 13.65 4.15
C ALA A 120 9.10 14.16 2.86
N ILE A 121 9.89 14.73 1.96
CA ILE A 121 9.45 15.11 0.62
C ILE A 121 9.80 13.99 -0.33
N ASP A 122 8.78 13.44 -0.98
CA ASP A 122 8.92 12.49 -2.08
C ASP A 122 8.70 13.21 -3.42
N PRO A 123 9.77 13.66 -4.10
CA PRO A 123 9.62 14.08 -5.47
C PRO A 123 9.37 12.84 -6.33
N GLY A 124 8.13 12.60 -6.74
CA GLY A 124 7.79 11.41 -7.53
C GLY A 124 8.57 11.31 -8.84
N HIS A 125 8.69 10.09 -9.38
CA HIS A 125 9.30 9.76 -10.68
C HIS A 125 10.82 9.98 -10.78
N ILE A 126 11.46 9.36 -11.77
CA ILE A 126 12.86 9.61 -12.14
C ILE A 126 12.92 10.52 -13.37
N GLY A 127 13.91 11.41 -13.38
CA GLY A 127 14.06 12.49 -14.34
C GLY A 127 15.17 12.24 -15.35
N GLY A 128 15.59 13.30 -16.04
CA GLY A 128 16.71 13.25 -16.98
C GLY A 128 16.54 12.22 -18.10
N GLU A 129 17.59 11.43 -18.36
CA GLU A 129 17.60 10.43 -19.44
C GLU A 129 16.60 9.28 -19.20
N TRP A 130 16.20 9.06 -17.95
CA TRP A 130 15.28 7.98 -17.55
C TRP A 130 13.81 8.37 -17.70
N ALA A 131 13.50 9.65 -17.89
CA ALA A 131 12.12 10.12 -17.99
C ALA A 131 11.32 9.46 -19.13
N LYS A 132 12.01 9.04 -20.21
CA LYS A 132 11.40 8.28 -21.31
C LYS A 132 11.03 6.85 -20.93
N MET A 133 11.83 6.22 -20.06
CA MET A 133 11.56 4.85 -19.58
C MET A 133 10.29 4.80 -18.73
N GLU A 134 10.01 5.84 -17.96
CA GLU A 134 8.80 5.94 -17.15
C GLU A 134 7.56 6.41 -17.92
N GLU A 135 7.69 6.72 -19.21
CA GLU A 135 6.63 7.33 -20.02
C GLU A 135 6.07 8.64 -19.40
N ARG A 136 6.85 9.30 -18.52
CA ARG A 136 6.52 10.59 -17.87
C ARG A 136 7.30 11.75 -18.51
N TRP A 137 7.30 11.74 -19.84
CA TRP A 137 8.04 12.66 -20.69
C TRP A 137 7.18 13.03 -21.91
N PHE A 138 7.09 14.33 -22.23
CA PHE A 138 6.53 14.75 -23.52
C PHE A 138 7.21 16.01 -24.05
N SER A 139 7.17 16.18 -25.37
CA SER A 139 7.71 17.34 -26.08
C SER A 139 6.71 17.78 -27.14
N VAL A 140 6.46 19.09 -27.23
CA VAL A 140 5.63 19.70 -28.28
C VAL A 140 6.55 20.41 -29.26
N ASP A 141 6.37 20.17 -30.56
CA ASP A 141 7.08 20.83 -31.67
C ASP A 141 8.62 20.88 -31.53
N GLY A 142 9.21 19.82 -30.98
CA GLY A 142 10.67 19.72 -30.79
C GLY A 142 11.24 20.66 -29.71
N GLY A 143 10.39 21.24 -28.85
CA GLY A 143 10.79 22.07 -27.73
C GLY A 143 11.56 21.32 -26.63
N THR A 144 11.95 22.05 -25.57
CA THR A 144 12.51 21.41 -24.37
C THR A 144 11.47 20.48 -23.78
N PRO A 145 11.81 19.20 -23.53
CA PRO A 145 10.85 18.26 -23.02
C PRO A 145 10.42 18.60 -21.60
N VAL A 146 9.16 18.27 -21.31
CA VAL A 146 8.60 18.29 -19.97
C VAL A 146 8.81 16.91 -19.36
N CYS A 147 9.65 16.85 -18.33
CA CYS A 147 9.94 15.64 -17.57
C CYS A 147 9.34 15.78 -16.17
N GLU A 148 8.39 14.93 -15.81
CA GLU A 148 7.71 15.00 -14.51
C GLU A 148 8.70 14.88 -13.34
N GLY A 149 9.62 13.89 -13.40
CA GLY A 149 10.61 13.65 -12.36
C GLY A 149 11.59 14.82 -12.13
N ASP A 150 11.87 15.62 -13.16
CA ASP A 150 12.70 16.82 -13.04
C ASP A 150 11.91 17.98 -12.41
N LEU A 151 10.64 18.12 -12.79
CA LEU A 151 9.76 19.15 -12.25
C LEU A 151 9.50 18.93 -10.76
N THR A 152 9.14 17.71 -10.35
CA THR A 152 8.90 17.35 -8.95
C THR A 152 10.16 17.54 -8.10
N LEU A 153 11.33 17.15 -8.62
CA LEU A 153 12.61 17.34 -7.94
C LEU A 153 12.96 18.82 -7.77
N LYS A 154 12.75 19.63 -8.81
CA LYS A 154 12.96 21.08 -8.75
C LYS A 154 12.05 21.73 -7.71
N VAL A 155 10.77 21.37 -7.67
CA VAL A 155 9.82 21.87 -6.67
C VAL A 155 10.25 21.45 -5.27
N ALA A 156 10.63 20.19 -5.07
CA ALA A 156 11.09 19.69 -3.77
C ALA A 156 12.32 20.46 -3.25
N ARG A 157 13.29 20.76 -4.13
CA ARG A 157 14.48 21.57 -3.79
C ARG A 157 14.14 23.00 -3.37
N LEU A 158 13.08 23.58 -3.92
CA LEU A 158 12.58 24.90 -3.51
C LEU A 158 11.76 24.86 -2.23
N LEU A 159 11.00 23.78 -2.03
CA LEU A 159 10.10 23.59 -0.90
C LEU A 159 10.87 23.30 0.40
N LYS A 160 11.89 22.44 0.34
CA LYS A 160 12.71 22.05 1.51
C LYS A 160 13.20 23.24 2.35
N PRO A 161 13.95 24.23 1.80
CA PRO A 161 14.45 25.34 2.60
C PRO A 161 13.33 26.23 3.15
N LYS A 162 12.18 26.32 2.46
CA LYS A 162 11.02 27.09 2.93
C LYS A 162 10.37 26.42 4.15
N LEU A 163 10.25 25.10 4.14
CA LEU A 163 9.72 24.34 5.28
C LEU A 163 10.70 24.33 6.46
N GLU A 164 12.00 24.25 6.19
CA GLU A 164 13.05 24.36 7.22
C GLU A 164 13.06 25.75 7.87
N ALA A 165 12.87 26.81 7.08
CA ALA A 165 12.74 28.18 7.61
C ALA A 165 11.53 28.34 8.55
N LEU A 166 10.47 27.54 8.37
CA LEU A 166 9.30 27.48 9.26
C LEU A 166 9.51 26.56 10.48
N GLY A 167 10.68 25.94 10.62
CA GLY A 167 11.08 25.14 11.79
C GLY A 167 10.98 23.61 11.64
N ALA A 168 10.59 23.10 10.47
CA ALA A 168 10.52 21.65 10.24
C ALA A 168 11.91 21.01 10.11
N ASN A 169 12.02 19.73 10.47
CA ASN A 169 13.12 18.87 10.02
C ASN A 169 12.70 18.19 8.71
N VAL A 170 13.38 18.51 7.60
CA VAL A 170 12.95 18.05 6.27
C VAL A 170 13.97 17.08 5.67
N SER A 171 13.51 15.92 5.24
CA SER A 171 14.30 14.98 4.42
C SER A 171 13.74 14.90 3.00
N MET A 172 14.58 14.56 2.03
CA MET A 172 14.14 14.19 0.69
C MET A 172 14.43 12.71 0.50
N VAL A 173 13.46 11.94 -0.01
CA VAL A 173 13.65 10.49 -0.22
C VAL A 173 14.55 10.19 -1.41
N ARG A 174 14.65 11.12 -2.37
CA ARG A 174 15.68 11.19 -3.40
C ARG A 174 16.10 12.64 -3.62
N ASN A 175 17.33 12.86 -4.10
CA ASN A 175 17.88 14.19 -4.35
C ASN A 175 18.52 14.34 -5.75
N ALA A 176 18.45 13.29 -6.56
CA ALA A 176 18.97 13.20 -7.93
C ALA A 176 17.86 12.78 -8.91
N PRO A 177 17.99 13.11 -10.21
CA PRO A 177 17.06 12.65 -11.24
C PRO A 177 17.21 11.15 -11.56
N GLU A 178 18.35 10.53 -11.28
CA GLU A 178 18.59 9.10 -11.49
C GLU A 178 18.05 8.22 -10.33
N PRO A 179 17.83 6.90 -10.57
CA PRO A 179 17.46 5.92 -9.54
C PRO A 179 18.47 5.75 -8.40
#